data_AF-A0AA90Q1W1-F1
#
_entry.id   AF-A0AA90Q1W1-F1
#
_cell.length_a   1.000
_cell.length_b   1.000
_cell.length_c   1.000
_cell.angle_alpha   90.00
_cell.angle_beta   90.00
_cell.angle_gamma   90.00
#
_symmetry.space_group_name_H-M   'P 1'
#
loop_
_entity.id
_entity.type
_entity.pdbx_description
1 polymer ?
#
loop_
_entity_poly.entity_id
_entity_poly.type
_entity_poly.pdbx_seq_one_letter_code
_entity_poly.pdbx_strand_id
1 'polypeptide(L)'
;MRESLLTPSLSPSQAPAAILYSVQSSFLLAFFGGPFAIIFYSALSSWKLRRPLDALMYLPALALSTAFLVAVQAGYAPLIALIDAIGSGGARILSRALAMALFGVVYLMHRKQHRSAALFGAKPPAPWIPAIACGVLDYGITRAVLYFAEALSV
;
A
#
# COMPACT_ATOMS: atom_id res chain seq x y z
N MET A 1 -30.73 40.69 2.98
CA MET A 1 -29.43 40.19 2.48
C MET A 1 -29.22 38.79 3.04
N ARG A 2 -28.89 37.79 2.20
CA ARG A 2 -28.63 36.43 2.68
C ARG A 2 -27.26 36.39 3.36
N GLU A 3 -27.24 36.31 4.68
CA GLU A 3 -26.03 36.16 5.51
C GLU A 3 -25.22 34.90 5.14
N SER A 4 -25.85 33.92 4.48
CA SER A 4 -25.20 32.72 3.92
C SER A 4 -24.19 33.01 2.80
N LEU A 5 -24.18 34.23 2.23
CA LEU A 5 -23.17 34.67 1.26
C LEU A 5 -21.94 35.29 1.93
N LEU A 6 -22.05 35.63 3.22
CA LEU A 6 -20.97 36.21 4.02
C LEU A 6 -20.34 35.19 4.97
N THR A 7 -20.91 34.00 5.10
CA THR A 7 -20.24 32.89 5.78
C THR A 7 -19.00 32.50 4.98
N PRO A 8 -17.78 32.69 5.53
CA PRO A 8 -16.58 32.23 4.86
C PRO A 8 -16.70 30.73 4.61
N SER A 9 -16.47 30.30 3.37
CA SER A 9 -16.44 28.89 3.00
C SER A 9 -15.35 28.10 3.73
N LEU A 10 -14.43 28.82 4.38
CA LEU A 10 -13.44 28.34 5.33
C LEU A 10 -13.98 28.49 6.76
N SER A 11 -15.04 27.76 7.09
CA SER A 11 -15.46 27.66 8.48
C SER A 11 -14.40 26.81 9.23
N PRO A 12 -13.78 27.31 10.32
CA PRO A 12 -12.71 26.60 11.04
C PRO A 12 -13.19 25.34 11.78
N SER A 13 -14.47 24.95 11.65
CA SER A 13 -15.06 23.79 12.32
C SER A 13 -14.82 22.46 11.61
N GLN A 14 -14.28 22.45 10.38
CA GLN A 14 -13.78 21.23 9.77
C GLN A 14 -12.35 20.99 10.27
N ALA A 15 -12.20 20.08 11.24
CA ALA A 15 -10.90 19.61 11.70
C ALA A 15 -9.98 19.36 10.49
N PRO A 16 -8.72 19.83 10.53
CA PRO A 16 -7.82 19.71 9.39
C PRO A 16 -7.80 18.27 8.91
N ALA A 17 -8.07 18.06 7.61
CA ALA A 17 -8.08 16.75 7.01
C ALA A 17 -6.80 16.01 7.41
N ALA A 18 -6.94 14.84 8.05
CA ALA A 18 -5.81 14.12 8.63
C ALA A 18 -4.68 13.98 7.60
N ILE A 19 -3.48 14.44 7.97
CA ILE A 19 -2.35 14.50 7.05
C ILE A 19 -1.80 13.08 6.89
N LEU A 20 -1.86 12.59 5.65
CA LEU A 20 -1.32 11.29 5.26
C LEU A 20 0.20 11.29 5.21
N TYR A 21 0.78 10.10 5.27
CA TYR A 21 2.19 9.91 4.97
C TYR A 21 2.51 10.31 3.52
N SER A 22 3.78 10.64 3.25
CA SER A 22 4.18 11.18 1.95
C SER A 22 4.01 10.16 0.82
N VAL A 23 3.60 10.64 -0.35
CA VAL A 23 3.47 9.82 -1.57
C VAL A 23 4.83 9.19 -1.94
N GLN A 24 5.90 9.96 -1.81
CA GLN A 24 7.27 9.50 -2.09
C GLN A 24 7.66 8.31 -1.20
N SER A 25 7.35 8.36 0.10
CA SER A 25 7.64 7.23 1.01
C SER A 25 6.85 5.98 0.64
N SER A 26 5.57 6.14 0.27
CA SER A 26 4.72 5.03 -0.18
C SER A 26 5.26 4.41 -1.47
N PHE A 27 5.71 5.23 -2.43
CA PHE A 27 6.34 4.76 -3.65
C PHE A 27 7.63 3.96 -3.37
N LEU A 28 8.54 4.54 -2.58
CA LEU A 28 9.82 3.88 -2.24
C LEU A 28 9.57 2.56 -1.52
N LEU A 29 8.62 2.53 -0.59
CA LEU A 29 8.29 1.33 0.14
C LEU A 29 7.66 0.26 -0.75
N ALA A 30 6.78 0.63 -1.68
CA ALA A 30 6.25 -0.31 -2.66
C ALA A 30 7.35 -0.88 -3.56
N PHE A 31 8.27 -0.03 -4.02
CA PHE A 31 9.32 -0.42 -4.94
C PHE A 31 10.40 -1.30 -4.30
N PHE A 32 10.87 -0.92 -3.10
CA PHE A 32 11.96 -1.61 -2.40
C PHE A 32 11.49 -2.62 -1.36
N GLY A 33 10.39 -2.32 -0.67
CA GLY A 33 9.86 -3.15 0.41
C GLY A 33 9.01 -4.32 -0.09
N GLY A 34 8.26 -4.15 -1.18
CA GLY A 34 7.41 -5.20 -1.73
C GLY A 34 5.92 -5.01 -1.44
N PRO A 35 5.10 -6.02 -1.80
CA PRO A 35 3.65 -5.89 -1.79
C PRO A 35 3.05 -5.84 -0.37
N PHE A 36 3.60 -6.56 0.61
CA PHE A 36 3.07 -6.48 1.98
C PHE A 36 3.45 -5.16 2.64
N ALA A 37 4.66 -4.66 2.36
CA ALA A 37 5.13 -3.38 2.90
C ALA A 37 4.18 -2.24 2.55
N ILE A 38 3.78 -2.13 1.27
CA ILE A 38 2.83 -1.09 0.83
C ILE A 38 1.43 -1.29 1.42
N ILE A 39 0.97 -2.54 1.57
CA ILE A 39 -0.32 -2.83 2.20
C ILE A 39 -0.33 -2.32 3.65
N PHE A 40 0.66 -2.67 4.47
CA PHE A 40 0.71 -2.22 5.87
C PHE A 40 0.87 -0.72 6.00
N TYR A 41 1.71 -0.11 5.18
CA TYR A 41 1.93 1.33 5.22
C TYR A 41 0.67 2.12 4.82
N SER A 42 -0.06 1.61 3.84
CA SER A 42 -1.35 2.18 3.46
C SER A 42 -2.42 1.94 4.52
N ALA A 43 -2.42 0.80 5.20
CA ALA A 43 -3.32 0.52 6.32
C ALA A 43 -3.09 1.50 7.49
N LEU A 44 -1.83 1.83 7.81
CA LEU A 44 -1.50 2.87 8.80
C LEU A 44 -2.05 4.24 8.38
N SER A 45 -2.02 4.55 7.08
CA SER A 45 -2.56 5.78 6.52
C SER A 45 -4.09 5.83 6.65
N SER A 46 -4.79 4.75 6.32
CA SER A 46 -6.25 4.63 6.47
C SER A 46 -6.71 4.62 7.92
N TRP A 47 -5.92 4.05 8.82
CA TRP A 47 -6.18 4.10 10.25
C TRP A 47 -6.14 5.53 10.78
N LYS A 48 -5.16 6.34 10.34
CA LYS A 48 -5.12 7.78 10.66
C LYS A 48 -6.32 8.55 10.12
N LEU A 49 -6.84 8.17 8.95
CA LEU A 49 -8.04 8.75 8.36
C LEU A 49 -9.34 8.27 9.04
N ARG A 50 -9.28 7.32 9.97
CA ARG A 50 -10.45 6.69 10.61
C ARG A 50 -11.46 6.17 9.58
N ARG A 51 -10.98 5.62 8.47
CA ARG A 51 -11.81 5.13 7.36
C ARG A 51 -11.79 3.60 7.30
N PRO A 52 -12.63 2.91 8.10
CA PRO A 52 -12.56 1.45 8.23
C PRO A 52 -12.96 0.71 6.94
N LEU A 53 -13.73 1.34 6.05
CA LEU A 53 -14.10 0.75 4.77
C LEU A 53 -12.90 0.47 3.86
N ASP A 54 -11.80 1.21 4.04
CA ASP A 54 -10.56 0.96 3.27
C ASP A 54 -9.94 -0.40 3.67
N ALA A 55 -10.28 -0.96 4.84
CA ALA A 55 -9.86 -2.29 5.25
C ALA A 55 -10.37 -3.41 4.32
N LEU A 56 -11.53 -3.23 3.69
CA LEU A 56 -12.06 -4.18 2.73
C LEU A 56 -11.19 -4.30 1.48
N MET A 57 -10.40 -3.27 1.14
CA MET A 57 -9.44 -3.32 0.02
C MET A 57 -8.12 -3.98 0.39
N TYR A 58 -7.75 -4.00 1.69
CA TYR A 58 -6.51 -4.66 2.12
C TYR A 58 -6.61 -6.17 2.17
N LEU A 59 -7.79 -6.72 2.43
CA LEU A 59 -8.03 -8.17 2.39
C LEU A 59 -7.72 -8.80 1.01
N PRO A 60 -8.29 -8.34 -0.12
CA PRO A 60 -7.96 -8.88 -1.43
C PRO A 60 -6.51 -8.58 -1.81
N ALA A 61 -5.92 -7.46 -1.37
CA ALA A 61 -4.50 -7.18 -1.62
C ALA A 61 -3.58 -8.19 -0.91
N LEU A 62 -3.87 -8.53 0.35
CA LEU A 62 -3.15 -9.56 1.10
C LEU A 62 -3.34 -10.94 0.47
N ALA A 63 -4.58 -11.29 0.11
CA ALA A 63 -4.89 -12.55 -0.55
C ALA A 63 -4.14 -12.69 -1.88
N LEU A 64 -4.14 -11.65 -2.71
CA LEU A 64 -3.43 -11.62 -3.99
C LEU A 64 -1.91 -11.74 -3.80
N SER A 65 -1.33 -11.03 -2.84
CA SER A 65 0.11 -11.06 -2.55
C SER A 65 0.54 -12.44 -2.03
N THR A 66 -0.28 -13.05 -1.17
CA THR A 66 -0.06 -14.41 -0.65
C THR A 66 -0.21 -15.45 -1.75
N ALA A 67 -1.28 -15.37 -2.55
CA ALA A 67 -1.52 -16.26 -3.68
C ALA A 67 -0.39 -16.20 -4.71
N PHE A 68 0.14 -15.01 -4.99
CA PHE A 68 1.31 -14.85 -5.84
C PHE A 68 2.53 -15.63 -5.28
N LEU A 69 2.87 -15.44 -4.01
CA LEU A 69 4.00 -16.17 -3.39
C LEU A 69 3.80 -17.68 -3.42
N VAL A 70 2.61 -18.15 -3.03
CA VAL A 70 2.29 -19.59 -3.02
C VAL A 70 2.33 -20.17 -4.43
N ALA A 71 1.79 -19.46 -5.43
CA ALA A 71 1.81 -19.92 -6.83
C ALA A 71 3.23 -20.00 -7.39
N VAL A 72 4.12 -19.07 -7.03
CA VAL A 72 5.54 -19.14 -7.39
C VAL A 72 6.20 -20.34 -6.71
N GLN A 73 5.99 -20.52 -5.41
CA GLN A 73 6.59 -21.62 -4.64
C GLN A 73 6.12 -23.00 -5.12
N ALA A 74 4.83 -23.14 -5.40
CA ALA A 74 4.21 -24.39 -5.86
C ALA A 74 4.46 -24.70 -7.35
N GLY A 75 5.14 -23.81 -8.08
CA GLY A 75 5.43 -24.03 -9.50
C GLY A 75 4.19 -23.97 -10.40
N TYR A 76 3.23 -23.09 -10.13
CA TYR A 76 2.01 -22.97 -10.92
C TYR A 76 2.34 -22.65 -12.40
N ALA A 77 2.10 -23.62 -13.29
CA ALA A 77 2.64 -23.63 -14.65
C ALA A 77 2.40 -22.34 -15.47
N PRO A 78 1.20 -21.72 -15.48
CA PRO A 78 0.99 -20.47 -16.20
C PRO A 78 1.83 -19.30 -15.68
N LEU A 79 2.05 -19.23 -14.37
CA LEU A 79 2.84 -18.17 -13.76
C LEU A 79 4.34 -18.40 -13.99
N ILE A 80 4.79 -19.65 -13.92
CA ILE A 80 6.19 -19.99 -14.22
C ILE A 80 6.53 -19.70 -15.69
N ALA A 81 5.66 -20.07 -16.62
CA ALA A 81 5.84 -19.73 -18.04
C ALA A 81 5.98 -18.21 -18.26
N LEU A 82 5.22 -17.40 -17.54
CA LEU A 82 5.36 -15.94 -17.58
C LEU A 82 6.68 -15.46 -16.96
N ILE A 83 7.09 -16.03 -15.82
CA ILE A 83 8.37 -15.72 -15.17
C ILE A 83 9.54 -16.04 -16.10
N ASP A 84 9.49 -17.19 -16.76
CA ASP A 84 10.52 -17.65 -17.69
C ASP A 84 10.59 -16.77 -18.94
N ALA A 85 9.45 -16.30 -19.45
CA ALA A 85 9.40 -15.37 -20.57
C ALA A 85 10.04 -14.00 -20.25
N ILE A 86 9.99 -13.56 -18.98
CA ILE A 86 10.69 -12.33 -18.53
C ILE A 86 12.19 -12.59 -18.35
N GLY A 87 12.58 -13.82 -18.01
CA GLY A 87 13.96 -14.25 -17.82
C GLY A 87 14.45 -14.11 -16.38
N SER A 88 15.77 -13.97 -16.22
CA SER A 88 16.42 -13.98 -14.91
C SER A 88 15.85 -12.92 -13.97
N GLY A 89 15.25 -13.35 -12.85
CA GLY A 89 14.63 -12.44 -11.89
C GLY A 89 13.18 -12.06 -12.21
N GLY A 90 12.53 -12.73 -13.16
CA GLY A 90 11.13 -12.48 -13.53
C GLY A 90 10.17 -12.46 -12.33
N ALA A 91 10.33 -13.38 -11.38
CA ALA A 91 9.53 -13.40 -10.15
C ALA A 91 9.69 -12.11 -9.32
N ARG A 92 10.91 -11.57 -9.22
CA ARG A 92 11.19 -10.30 -8.53
C ARG A 92 10.59 -9.11 -9.28
N ILE A 93 10.65 -9.12 -10.61
CA ILE A 93 10.04 -8.06 -11.44
C ILE A 93 8.52 -8.08 -11.29
N LEU A 94 7.88 -9.24 -11.38
CA LEU A 94 6.44 -9.38 -11.20
C LEU A 94 5.99 -8.99 -9.79
N SER A 95 6.74 -9.37 -8.76
CA SER A 95 6.47 -8.94 -7.39
C SER A 95 6.53 -7.41 -7.24
N ARG A 96 7.53 -6.76 -7.83
CA ARG A 96 7.62 -5.29 -7.85
C ARG A 96 6.50 -4.64 -8.65
N ALA A 97 6.14 -5.22 -9.79
CA ALA A 97 5.02 -4.74 -10.60
C ALA A 97 3.70 -4.82 -9.82
N LEU A 98 3.47 -5.92 -9.09
CA LEU A 98 2.35 -6.09 -8.18
C LEU A 98 2.36 -5.02 -7.06
N ALA A 99 3.49 -4.84 -6.38
CA ALA A 99 3.61 -3.82 -5.34
C ALA A 99 3.34 -2.40 -5.88
N MET A 100 3.82 -2.10 -7.09
CA MET A 100 3.57 -0.82 -7.74
C MET A 100 2.12 -0.63 -8.17
N ALA A 101 1.46 -1.69 -8.65
CA ALA A 101 0.02 -1.67 -8.94
C ALA A 101 -0.79 -1.40 -7.67
N LEU A 102 -0.46 -2.06 -6.56
CA LEU A 102 -1.09 -1.83 -5.25
C LEU A 102 -0.87 -0.40 -4.77
N PHE A 103 0.35 0.14 -4.89
CA PHE A 103 0.61 1.56 -4.62
C PHE A 103 -0.27 2.47 -5.47
N GLY A 104 -0.41 2.20 -6.77
CA GLY A 104 -1.25 2.97 -7.67
C GLY A 104 -2.71 2.99 -7.23
N VAL A 105 -3.26 1.83 -6.86
CA VAL A 105 -4.63 1.71 -6.31
C VAL A 105 -4.78 2.53 -5.03
N VAL A 106 -3.86 2.36 -4.08
CA VAL A 106 -3.88 3.10 -2.80
C VAL A 106 -3.76 4.61 -3.03
N TYR A 107 -2.91 5.04 -3.95
CA TYR A 107 -2.76 6.44 -4.31
C TYR A 107 -4.06 7.01 -4.88
N LEU A 108 -4.72 6.27 -5.77
CA LEU A 108 -6.01 6.69 -6.34
C LEU A 108 -7.10 6.79 -5.28
N MET A 109 -7.14 5.85 -4.32
CA MET A 109 -8.07 5.89 -3.18
C MET A 109 -7.89 7.14 -2.32
N HIS A 110 -6.64 7.60 -2.16
CA HIS A 110 -6.27 8.74 -1.30
C HIS A 110 -5.96 10.04 -2.08
N ARG A 111 -6.25 10.07 -3.39
CA ARG A 111 -5.85 11.16 -4.29
C ARG A 111 -6.37 12.52 -3.83
N LYS A 112 -7.61 12.58 -3.33
CA LYS A 112 -8.24 13.82 -2.87
C LYS A 112 -7.51 14.40 -1.63
N GLN A 113 -7.10 13.52 -0.72
CA GLN A 113 -6.39 13.86 0.51
C GLN A 113 -4.97 14.34 0.20
N HIS A 114 -4.25 13.65 -0.69
CA HIS A 114 -2.92 14.10 -1.14
C HIS A 114 -2.98 15.46 -1.83
N ARG A 115 -3.97 15.69 -2.69
CA ARG A 115 -4.17 16.99 -3.36
C ARG A 115 -4.51 18.09 -2.36
N SER A 116 -5.39 17.81 -1.40
CA SER A 116 -5.74 18.76 -0.34
C SER A 116 -4.52 19.12 0.52
N ALA A 117 -3.74 18.13 0.97
CA ALA A 117 -2.53 18.36 1.75
C ALA A 117 -1.51 19.24 1.01
N ALA A 118 -1.34 19.03 -0.30
CA ALA A 118 -0.46 19.86 -1.13
C ALA A 118 -0.95 21.31 -1.24
N LEU A 119 -2.26 21.53 -1.41
CA LEU A 119 -2.86 22.87 -1.50
C LEU A 119 -2.72 23.66 -0.20
N PHE A 120 -2.82 22.98 0.96
CA PHE A 120 -2.69 23.61 2.27
C PHE A 120 -1.25 23.64 2.80
N GLY A 121 -0.25 23.24 2.01
CA GLY A 121 1.16 23.23 2.42
C GLY A 121 1.42 22.35 3.64
N ALA A 122 0.58 21.34 3.88
CA ALA A 122 0.64 20.51 5.06
C ALA A 122 1.90 19.63 5.02
N LYS A 123 2.74 19.71 6.05
CA LYS A 123 3.95 18.88 6.15
C LYS A 123 3.56 17.44 6.54
N PRO A 124 3.90 16.43 5.73
CA PRO A 124 3.60 15.05 6.08
C PRO A 124 4.40 14.62 7.32
N PRO A 125 3.85 13.70 8.14
CA PRO A 125 4.58 13.14 9.27
C PRO A 125 5.84 12.39 8.80
N ALA A 126 6.84 12.32 9.68
CA ALA A 126 8.10 11.63 9.40
C ALA A 126 7.84 10.16 8.98
N PRO A 127 8.30 9.73 7.79
CA PRO A 127 7.93 8.42 7.24
C PRO A 127 8.89 7.29 7.64
N TRP A 128 10.05 7.58 8.23
CA TRP A 128 11.13 6.60 8.35
C TRP A 128 10.81 5.45 9.33
N ILE A 129 10.27 5.74 10.53
CA ILE A 129 9.85 4.70 11.48
C ILE A 129 8.81 3.75 10.85
N PRO A 130 7.67 4.25 10.32
CA PRO A 130 6.67 3.36 9.76
C PRO A 130 7.17 2.64 8.50
N ALA A 131 8.02 3.26 7.69
CA ALA A 131 8.61 2.60 6.52
C ALA A 131 9.51 1.43 6.92
N ILE A 132 10.40 1.62 7.91
CA ILE A 132 11.27 0.54 8.41
C ILE A 132 10.41 -0.58 9.02
N ALA A 133 9.45 -0.23 9.87
CA ALA A 133 8.57 -1.22 10.49
C ALA A 133 7.80 -2.05 9.45
N CYS A 134 7.23 -1.39 8.42
CA CYS A 134 6.51 -2.08 7.35
C CYS A 134 7.44 -2.93 6.47
N GLY A 135 8.68 -2.49 6.23
CA GLY A 135 9.67 -3.29 5.50
C GLY A 135 10.09 -4.55 6.26
N VAL A 136 10.27 -4.45 7.59
CA VAL A 136 10.57 -5.61 8.44
C VAL A 136 9.37 -6.57 8.47
N LEU A 137 8.15 -6.05 8.57
CA LEU A 137 6.92 -6.86 8.54
C LEU A 137 6.75 -7.59 7.19
N ASP A 138 7.03 -6.91 6.07
CA ASP A 138 7.00 -7.54 4.75
C ASP A 138 7.95 -8.73 4.67
N TYR A 139 9.20 -8.54 5.11
CA TYR A 139 10.17 -9.63 5.14
C TYR A 139 9.70 -10.80 6.00
N GLY A 140 9.23 -10.51 7.22
CA GLY A 140 8.73 -11.52 8.16
C GLY A 140 7.55 -12.31 7.60
N ILE A 141 6.57 -11.63 7.00
CA ILE A 141 5.38 -12.27 6.43
C ILE A 141 5.72 -13.06 5.18
N THR A 142 6.57 -12.54 4.30
CA THR A 142 7.05 -13.28 3.14
C THR A 142 7.70 -14.59 3.58
N ARG A 143 8.57 -14.56 4.60
CA ARG A 143 9.18 -15.77 5.16
C ARG A 143 8.17 -16.72 5.78
N ALA A 144 7.22 -16.21 6.55
CA ALA A 144 6.17 -17.03 7.16
C ALA A 144 5.30 -17.72 6.11
N VAL A 145 4.85 -16.98 5.09
CA VAL A 145 4.04 -17.53 3.99
C VAL A 145 4.78 -18.65 3.27
N LEU A 146 6.06 -18.42 2.92
CA LEU A 146 6.87 -19.44 2.24
C LEU A 146 7.07 -20.69 3.13
N TYR A 147 7.35 -20.50 4.41
CA TYR A 147 7.50 -21.61 5.37
C TYR A 147 6.21 -22.44 5.49
N PHE A 148 5.05 -21.80 5.62
CA PHE A 148 3.77 -22.51 5.68
C PHE A 148 3.42 -23.19 4.36
N ALA A 149 3.70 -22.54 3.22
CA ALA A 149 3.47 -23.12 1.90
C ALA A 149 4.31 -24.40 1.70
N GLU A 150 5.56 -24.39 2.15
CA GLU A 150 6.44 -25.56 2.13
C GLU A 150 5.92 -26.67 3.06
N ALA A 151 5.55 -26.33 4.30
CA ALA A 151 5.02 -27.30 5.27
C ALA A 151 3.72 -27.96 4.83
N LEU A 152 2.89 -27.28 4.03
CA LEU A 152 1.63 -27.80 3.49
C LEU A 152 1.80 -28.65 2.21
N SER A 153 2.99 -28.63 1.62
CA SER A 153 3.30 -29.38 0.38
C SER A 153 3.91 -30.77 0.63
N VAL A 154 4.10 -31.14 1.90
CA VAL A 154 4.56 -32.45 2.40
C VAL A 154 3.35 -33.31 2.78
#